data_AF-A0A1V5ZYY9-F1
#
_entry.id   AF-A0A1V5ZYY9-F1
#
_cell.length_a   1.000
_cell.length_b   1.000
_cell.length_c   1.000
_cell.angle_alpha   90.00
_cell.angle_beta   90.00
_cell.angle_gamma   90.00
#
_symmetry.space_group_name_H-M   'P 1'
#
loop_
_entity.id
_entity.type
_entity.pdbx_description
1 polymer ?
#
loop_
_entity_poly.entity_id
_entity_poly.type
_entity_poly.pdbx_seq_one_letter_code
_entity_poly.pdbx_strand_id
1 'polypeptide(L)'
;MRRILFSIVVVAVFLSLAVPVGAAPYDEVLHRWQKTQKFTDRGDALSITVTYFSSEYIEALIQSEADKNLWTADEMDLHKYQLLKTLRLDDTIPVRFHFEVMGSAVHMAPFGEQLKLRIGSKTYNPVDYDPIFNFRVTESVEGMVYFPRFDEKTGKDLLAGVGTIKLELSGSISLTIKPTKVDFIWDVANDDPSRIYTGQAGGRLEMDRLIKRLANLNKEKQECEKRLGELDSEIAAIEIRMKELQQQ
;
A
#
# COMPACT_ATOMS: atom_id res chain seq x y z
N MET A 1 34.87 -35.45 68.94
CA MET A 1 35.65 -35.19 67.69
C MET A 1 34.93 -35.84 66.51
N ARG A 2 34.75 -35.08 65.40
CA ARG A 2 34.46 -35.48 64.00
C ARG A 2 33.08 -36.12 63.71
N ARG A 3 32.09 -35.36 63.17
CA ARG A 3 31.83 -34.93 61.76
C ARG A 3 31.17 -36.04 60.90
N ILE A 4 29.83 -36.02 60.73
CA ILE A 4 29.02 -35.49 59.60
C ILE A 4 29.26 -36.23 58.27
N LEU A 5 28.23 -36.87 57.69
CA LEU A 5 27.53 -36.40 56.46
C LEU A 5 26.39 -37.36 56.04
N PHE A 6 25.18 -36.81 56.00
CA PHE A 6 24.02 -37.36 55.28
C PHE A 6 24.25 -37.20 53.77
N SER A 7 24.02 -38.25 52.98
CA SER A 7 23.98 -38.15 51.51
C SER A 7 22.52 -38.15 51.05
N ILE A 8 22.02 -36.95 50.71
CA ILE A 8 20.74 -36.76 50.02
C ILE A 8 21.04 -36.74 48.53
N VAL A 9 20.50 -37.71 47.79
CA VAL A 9 20.49 -37.74 46.33
C VAL A 9 19.41 -36.76 45.86
N VAL A 10 19.81 -35.64 45.26
CA VAL A 10 18.91 -34.71 44.56
C VAL A 10 19.04 -35.00 43.06
N VAL A 11 18.01 -35.65 42.49
CA VAL A 11 17.82 -35.76 41.04
C VAL A 11 17.22 -34.44 40.56
N ALA A 12 18.02 -33.61 39.88
CA ALA A 12 17.54 -32.42 39.21
C ALA A 12 16.85 -32.82 37.89
N VAL A 13 15.52 -32.85 37.90
CA VAL A 13 14.71 -32.93 36.68
C VAL A 13 14.75 -31.56 36.02
N PHE A 14 15.50 -31.43 34.93
CA PHE A 14 15.42 -30.28 34.02
C PHE A 14 14.09 -30.35 33.25
N LEU A 15 13.06 -29.71 33.79
CA LEU A 15 11.84 -29.40 33.03
C LEU A 15 12.19 -28.29 32.03
N SER A 16 12.43 -28.65 30.77
CA SER A 16 12.51 -27.69 29.68
C SER A 16 11.12 -27.10 29.46
N LEU A 17 10.84 -25.95 30.09
CA LEU A 17 9.72 -25.09 29.72
C LEU A 17 10.01 -24.59 28.30
N ALA A 18 9.34 -25.20 27.31
CA ALA A 18 9.17 -24.59 26.01
C ALA A 18 8.35 -23.32 26.25
N VAL A 19 9.05 -22.17 26.33
CA VAL A 19 8.40 -20.87 26.26
C VAL A 19 7.70 -20.85 24.90
N PRO A 20 6.37 -20.67 24.83
CA PRO A 20 5.74 -20.41 23.56
C PRO A 20 6.42 -19.13 23.05
N VAL A 21 7.10 -19.23 21.91
CA VAL A 21 7.59 -18.05 21.18
C VAL A 21 6.33 -17.28 20.82
N GLY A 22 5.92 -16.36 21.70
CA GLY A 22 4.90 -15.39 21.41
C GLY A 22 5.35 -14.64 20.17
N ALA A 23 4.45 -14.48 19.21
CA ALA A 23 4.71 -13.70 18.02
C ALA A 23 5.32 -12.35 18.43
N ALA A 24 6.35 -11.91 17.73
CA ALA A 24 6.97 -10.63 18.02
C ALA A 24 5.90 -9.53 17.95
N PRO A 25 6.03 -8.42 18.70
CA PRO A 25 4.98 -7.40 18.78
C PRO A 25 4.57 -6.83 17.39
N TYR A 26 5.46 -6.91 16.40
CA TYR A 26 5.18 -6.52 15.01
C TYR A 26 4.48 -7.60 14.17
N ASP A 27 4.59 -8.90 14.49
CA ASP A 27 4.07 -9.99 13.64
C ASP A 27 2.54 -9.92 13.51
N GLU A 28 1.84 -9.62 14.60
CA GLU A 28 0.38 -9.44 14.59
C GLU A 28 -0.03 -8.30 13.66
N VAL A 29 0.71 -7.19 13.68
CA VAL A 29 0.48 -6.04 12.81
C VAL A 29 0.77 -6.41 11.35
N LEU A 30 1.90 -7.07 11.08
CA LEU A 30 2.24 -7.52 9.72
C LEU A 30 1.16 -8.45 9.14
N HIS A 31 0.69 -9.43 9.90
CA HIS A 31 -0.35 -10.36 9.48
C HIS A 31 -1.72 -9.69 9.32
N ARG A 32 -2.04 -8.64 10.08
CA ARG A 32 -3.29 -7.88 9.92
C ARG A 32 -3.39 -7.25 8.52
N TRP A 33 -2.27 -6.72 8.03
CA TRP A 33 -2.22 -6.00 6.75
C TRP A 33 -1.77 -6.83 5.57
N GLN A 34 -1.17 -7.99 5.80
CA GLN A 34 -0.83 -8.97 4.79
C GLN A 34 -1.84 -10.12 4.77
N LYS A 35 -2.56 -10.26 3.66
CA LYS A 35 -3.59 -11.29 3.49
C LYS A 35 -3.18 -12.25 2.40
N THR A 36 -3.19 -13.54 2.71
CA THR A 36 -2.87 -14.61 1.75
C THR A 36 -4.11 -15.46 1.48
N GLN A 37 -4.41 -15.68 0.21
CA GLN A 37 -5.41 -16.64 -0.24
C GLN A 37 -4.75 -17.72 -1.09
N LYS A 38 -5.09 -18.98 -0.81
CA LYS A 38 -4.54 -20.15 -1.49
C LYS A 38 -5.65 -20.85 -2.26
N PHE A 39 -5.36 -21.15 -3.52
CA PHE A 39 -6.24 -21.86 -4.44
C PHE A 39 -5.54 -23.13 -4.89
N THR A 40 -6.28 -24.23 -4.98
CA THR A 40 -5.75 -25.51 -5.46
C THR A 40 -6.77 -26.16 -6.40
N ASP A 41 -6.29 -26.69 -7.51
CA ASP A 41 -7.11 -27.47 -8.44
C ASP A 41 -6.24 -28.46 -9.22
N ARG A 42 -6.61 -29.74 -9.21
CA ARG A 42 -6.02 -30.81 -10.03
C ARG A 42 -4.47 -30.87 -10.07
N GLY A 43 -3.83 -30.61 -8.93
CA GLY A 43 -2.36 -30.63 -8.81
C GLY A 43 -1.69 -29.27 -9.00
N ASP A 44 -2.42 -28.28 -9.50
CA ASP A 44 -1.99 -26.89 -9.53
C ASP A 44 -2.35 -26.18 -8.22
N ALA A 45 -1.50 -25.26 -7.78
CA ALA A 45 -1.74 -24.36 -6.67
C ALA A 45 -1.33 -22.92 -7.00
N LEU A 46 -2.11 -21.97 -6.52
CA LEU A 46 -1.83 -20.55 -6.61
C LEU A 46 -2.00 -19.92 -5.23
N SER A 47 -0.94 -19.31 -4.70
CA SER A 47 -0.99 -18.49 -3.50
C SER A 47 -0.92 -17.02 -3.91
N ILE A 48 -1.86 -16.21 -3.43
CA ILE A 48 -1.90 -14.78 -3.67
C ILE A 48 -1.79 -14.08 -2.33
N THR A 49 -0.67 -13.41 -2.11
CA THR A 49 -0.42 -12.60 -0.94
C THR A 49 -0.52 -11.13 -1.32
N VAL A 50 -1.34 -10.40 -0.58
CA VAL A 50 -1.57 -8.98 -0.81
C VAL A 50 -1.32 -8.21 0.48
N THR A 51 -0.50 -7.16 0.38
CA THR A 51 -0.14 -6.30 1.51
C THR A 51 -0.62 -4.87 1.24
N TYR A 52 -1.41 -4.34 2.16
CA TYR A 52 -1.71 -2.92 2.22
C TYR A 52 -0.70 -2.21 3.14
N PHE A 53 -0.09 -1.11 2.69
CA PHE A 53 0.89 -0.38 3.49
C PHE A 53 0.23 0.70 4.34
N SER A 54 -0.34 0.30 5.48
CA SER A 54 -0.76 1.23 6.53
C SER A 54 0.46 1.82 7.25
N SER A 55 0.23 2.89 8.01
CA SER A 55 1.27 3.50 8.86
C SER A 55 1.87 2.50 9.84
N GLU A 56 1.01 1.75 10.53
CA GLU A 56 1.43 0.76 11.50
C GLU A 56 2.13 -0.43 10.86
N TYR A 57 1.73 -0.83 9.64
CA TYR A 57 2.44 -1.89 8.90
C TYR A 57 3.85 -1.44 8.55
N ILE A 58 4.02 -0.21 8.07
CA ILE A 58 5.34 0.32 7.69
C ILE A 58 6.25 0.38 8.92
N GLU A 59 5.76 0.89 10.05
CA GLU A 59 6.54 0.94 11.29
C GLU A 59 6.92 -0.46 11.78
N ALA A 60 5.95 -1.40 11.77
CA ALA A 60 6.17 -2.79 12.14
C ALA A 60 7.18 -3.48 11.19
N LEU A 61 7.11 -3.20 9.89
CA LEU A 61 8.02 -3.75 8.89
C LEU A 61 9.45 -3.26 9.13
N ILE A 62 9.64 -1.94 9.29
CA ILE A 62 10.95 -1.35 9.53
C ILE A 62 11.56 -1.87 10.84
N GLN A 63 10.76 -1.99 11.91
CA GLN A 63 11.21 -2.58 13.17
C GLN A 63 11.60 -4.06 13.00
N SER A 64 10.78 -4.84 12.29
CA SER A 64 11.07 -6.25 12.01
C SER A 64 12.36 -6.42 11.21
N GLU A 65 12.59 -5.59 10.19
CA GLU A 65 13.80 -5.61 9.38
C GLU A 65 15.02 -5.13 10.16
N ALA A 66 14.88 -4.10 11.00
CA ALA A 66 15.95 -3.61 11.85
C ALA A 66 16.41 -4.68 12.85
N ASP A 67 15.48 -5.39 13.50
CA ASP A 67 15.79 -6.48 14.42
C ASP A 67 16.47 -7.66 13.70
N LYS A 68 15.97 -8.04 12.53
CA LYS A 68 16.52 -9.15 11.73
C LYS A 68 17.91 -8.86 11.20
N ASN A 69 18.18 -7.63 10.78
CA ASN A 69 19.43 -7.22 10.16
C ASN A 69 20.39 -6.51 11.12
N LEU A 70 19.99 -6.33 12.39
CA LEU A 70 20.75 -5.60 13.41
C LEU A 70 21.09 -4.16 13.00
N TRP A 71 20.12 -3.47 12.37
CA TRP A 71 20.32 -2.10 11.89
C TRP A 71 20.50 -1.11 13.04
N THR A 72 21.37 -0.14 12.79
CA THR A 72 21.49 1.07 13.60
C THR A 72 20.31 2.01 13.37
N ALA A 73 20.15 3.01 14.23
CA ALA A 73 19.11 4.02 14.08
C ALA A 73 19.22 4.79 12.74
N ASP A 74 20.44 5.10 12.31
CA ASP A 74 20.70 5.80 11.04
C ASP A 74 20.33 4.95 9.82
N GLU A 75 20.63 3.65 9.85
CA GLU A 75 20.24 2.71 8.79
C GLU A 75 18.72 2.54 8.73
N MET A 76 18.09 2.39 9.88
CA MET A 76 16.64 2.30 9.99
C MET A 76 15.95 3.54 9.39
N ASP A 77 16.43 4.74 9.69
CA ASP A 77 15.91 5.99 9.14
C ASP A 77 16.12 6.10 7.62
N LEU A 78 17.27 5.67 7.11
CA LEU A 78 17.55 5.63 5.68
C LEU A 78 16.63 4.64 4.95
N HIS A 79 16.47 3.43 5.48
CA HIS A 79 15.57 2.41 4.92
C HIS A 79 14.12 2.87 4.95
N LYS A 80 13.67 3.47 6.06
CA LYS A 80 12.34 4.09 6.15
C LYS A 80 12.15 5.16 5.08
N TYR A 81 13.13 6.04 4.87
CA TYR A 81 13.07 7.06 3.82
C TYR A 81 12.91 6.46 2.41
N GLN A 82 13.73 5.46 2.06
CA GLN A 82 13.69 4.80 0.76
C GLN A 82 12.37 4.07 0.52
N LEU A 83 11.86 3.37 1.54
CA LEU A 83 10.57 2.69 1.48
C LEU A 83 9.44 3.71 1.23
N LEU A 84 9.37 4.78 2.01
CA LEU A 84 8.31 5.78 1.87
C LEU A 84 8.32 6.50 0.52
N LYS A 85 9.52 6.74 -0.03
CA LYS A 85 9.68 7.27 -1.38
C LYS A 85 9.14 6.32 -2.45
N THR A 86 9.35 5.02 -2.29
CA THR A 86 8.85 3.98 -3.21
C THR A 86 7.34 3.85 -3.11
N LEU A 87 6.80 3.90 -1.89
CA LEU A 87 5.37 3.75 -1.62
C LEU A 87 4.52 4.91 -2.13
N ARG A 88 5.10 6.11 -2.33
CA ARG A 88 4.40 7.27 -2.89
C ARG A 88 3.07 7.57 -2.18
N LEU A 89 3.08 7.46 -0.85
CA LEU A 89 1.90 7.64 0.00
C LEU A 89 1.28 9.04 -0.12
N ASP A 90 2.03 9.99 -0.70
CA ASP A 90 1.62 11.36 -0.96
C ASP A 90 0.58 11.49 -2.08
N ASP A 91 0.56 10.57 -3.04
CA ASP A 91 -0.33 10.65 -4.21
C ASP A 91 -1.10 9.34 -4.48
N THR A 92 -0.67 8.23 -3.88
CA THR A 92 -1.24 6.91 -4.15
C THR A 92 -1.53 6.11 -2.89
N ILE A 93 -2.36 5.08 -3.08
CA ILE A 93 -2.60 4.01 -2.12
C ILE A 93 -1.85 2.79 -2.65
N PRO A 94 -0.65 2.49 -2.13
CA PRO A 94 0.17 1.39 -2.61
C PRO A 94 -0.29 0.05 -2.01
N VAL A 95 -0.31 -0.96 -2.86
CA VAL A 95 -0.61 -2.35 -2.50
C VAL A 95 0.44 -3.24 -3.15
N ARG A 96 1.07 -4.11 -2.36
CA ARG A 96 2.01 -5.11 -2.89
C ARG A 96 1.28 -6.41 -3.16
N PHE A 97 1.55 -6.99 -4.31
CA PHE A 97 1.10 -8.33 -4.67
C PHE A 97 2.30 -9.26 -4.77
N HIS A 98 2.14 -10.45 -4.22
CA HIS A 98 3.05 -11.57 -4.40
C HIS A 98 2.25 -12.80 -4.79
N PHE A 99 2.57 -13.37 -5.94
CA PHE A 99 1.95 -14.59 -6.47
C PHE A 99 2.97 -15.72 -6.40
N GLU A 100 2.54 -16.88 -5.90
CA GLU A 100 3.31 -18.12 -5.98
C GLU A 100 2.49 -19.15 -6.76
N VAL A 101 3.05 -19.60 -7.86
CA VAL A 101 2.49 -20.54 -8.81
C VAL A 101 3.19 -21.87 -8.64
N MET A 102 2.42 -22.92 -8.43
CA MET A 102 2.90 -24.30 -8.45
C MET A 102 2.05 -25.05 -9.47
N GLY A 103 2.65 -25.41 -10.61
CA GLY A 103 1.94 -26.08 -11.70
C GLY A 103 1.74 -25.19 -12.92
N SER A 104 0.51 -25.12 -13.43
CA SER A 104 0.19 -24.34 -14.64
C SER A 104 0.52 -22.85 -14.51
N ALA A 105 1.18 -22.31 -15.54
CA ALA A 105 1.55 -20.90 -15.59
C ALA A 105 0.33 -19.97 -15.58
N VAL A 106 0.46 -18.83 -14.91
CA VAL A 106 -0.57 -17.80 -14.78
C VAL A 106 -0.33 -16.68 -15.79
N HIS A 107 -1.42 -16.21 -16.41
CA HIS A 107 -1.41 -15.09 -17.34
C HIS A 107 -2.41 -14.03 -16.87
N MET A 108 -1.90 -12.88 -16.46
CA MET A 108 -2.72 -11.84 -15.81
C MET A 108 -2.90 -10.58 -16.67
N ALA A 109 -2.30 -10.54 -17.86
CA ALA A 109 -2.36 -9.38 -18.74
C ALA A 109 -3.76 -9.20 -19.37
N PRO A 110 -4.26 -7.96 -19.51
CA PRO A 110 -3.72 -6.73 -18.91
C PRO A 110 -4.03 -6.67 -17.41
N PHE A 111 -3.00 -6.57 -16.58
CA PHE A 111 -3.15 -6.72 -15.13
C PHE A 111 -3.97 -5.61 -14.48
N GLY A 112 -3.81 -4.38 -14.95
CA GLY A 112 -4.57 -3.23 -14.46
C GLY A 112 -6.09 -3.39 -14.58
N GLU A 113 -6.58 -4.18 -15.55
CA GLU A 113 -8.02 -4.45 -15.72
C GLU A 113 -8.54 -5.56 -14.80
N GLN A 114 -7.64 -6.36 -14.23
CA GLN A 114 -7.98 -7.45 -13.31
C GLN A 114 -8.22 -6.94 -11.88
N LEU A 115 -7.95 -5.66 -11.61
CA LEU A 115 -7.91 -5.09 -10.28
C LEU A 115 -8.88 -3.94 -10.09
N LYS A 116 -9.55 -3.94 -8.93
CA LYS A 116 -10.44 -2.86 -8.51
C LYS A 116 -10.31 -2.61 -7.02
N LEU A 117 -10.09 -1.36 -6.62
CA LEU A 117 -10.15 -0.95 -5.23
C LEU A 117 -11.50 -0.29 -4.97
N ARG A 118 -12.32 -0.91 -4.13
CA ARG A 118 -13.57 -0.34 -3.62
C ARG A 118 -13.32 0.40 -2.31
N ILE A 119 -13.70 1.67 -2.31
CA ILE A 119 -13.64 2.56 -1.17
C ILE A 119 -15.04 3.15 -0.99
N GLY A 120 -15.72 2.78 0.09
CA GLY A 120 -17.14 3.06 0.25
C GLY A 120 -17.98 2.47 -0.90
N SER A 121 -18.77 3.31 -1.56
CA SER A 121 -19.61 2.91 -2.70
C SER A 121 -18.91 3.02 -4.07
N LYS A 122 -17.73 3.64 -4.13
CA LYS A 122 -17.01 3.88 -5.38
C LYS A 122 -15.93 2.83 -5.61
N THR A 123 -15.55 2.66 -6.88
CA THR A 123 -14.52 1.71 -7.29
C THR A 123 -13.51 2.40 -8.18
N TYR A 124 -12.23 2.11 -7.96
CA TYR A 124 -11.09 2.75 -8.59
C TYR A 124 -10.20 1.71 -9.25
N ASN A 125 -9.74 2.01 -10.45
CA ASN A 125 -8.71 1.24 -11.13
C ASN A 125 -7.32 1.70 -10.65
N PRO A 126 -6.28 0.86 -10.78
CA PRO A 126 -4.91 1.31 -10.53
C PRO A 126 -4.52 2.40 -11.52
N VAL A 127 -3.77 3.39 -11.03
CA VAL A 127 -3.18 4.46 -11.86
C VAL A 127 -1.80 4.06 -12.38
N ASP A 128 -1.13 3.14 -11.69
CA ASP A 128 0.21 2.65 -12.01
C ASP A 128 0.41 1.27 -11.40
N TYR A 129 1.26 0.43 -11.99
CA TYR A 129 1.62 -0.89 -11.47
C TYR A 129 2.89 -1.41 -12.14
N ASP A 130 3.58 -2.33 -11.48
CA ASP A 130 4.79 -2.92 -12.03
C ASP A 130 4.47 -3.76 -13.29
N PRO A 131 5.07 -3.45 -14.46
CA PRO A 131 4.76 -4.13 -15.72
C PRO A 131 5.01 -5.64 -15.70
N ILE A 132 5.78 -6.14 -14.73
CA ILE A 132 6.10 -7.55 -14.54
C ILE A 132 4.83 -8.42 -14.45
N PHE A 133 3.72 -7.88 -13.95
CA PHE A 133 2.45 -8.60 -13.85
C PHE A 133 1.80 -8.89 -15.21
N ASN A 134 2.21 -8.22 -16.29
CA ASN A 134 1.70 -8.50 -17.64
C ASN A 134 2.44 -9.66 -18.33
N PHE A 135 3.47 -10.22 -17.70
CA PHE A 135 4.20 -11.36 -18.25
C PHE A 135 3.68 -12.68 -17.67
N ARG A 136 3.99 -13.77 -18.37
CA ARG A 136 3.68 -15.12 -17.92
C ARG A 136 4.43 -15.44 -16.63
N VAL A 137 3.73 -15.97 -15.63
CA VAL A 137 4.32 -16.34 -14.32
C VAL A 137 4.30 -17.86 -14.17
N THR A 138 5.46 -18.46 -13.89
CA THR A 138 5.61 -19.92 -13.70
C THR A 138 5.98 -20.32 -12.28
N GLU A 139 6.64 -19.44 -11.52
CA GLU A 139 7.11 -19.74 -10.16
C GLU A 139 6.59 -18.70 -9.19
N SER A 140 7.13 -17.48 -9.24
CA SER A 140 6.62 -16.37 -8.44
C SER A 140 6.79 -15.05 -9.15
N VAL A 141 5.97 -14.09 -8.77
CA VAL A 141 6.15 -12.69 -9.14
C VAL A 141 5.70 -11.80 -7.98
N GLU A 142 6.48 -10.76 -7.74
CA GLU A 142 6.17 -9.74 -6.74
C GLU A 142 6.25 -8.37 -7.40
N GLY A 143 5.39 -7.45 -6.95
CA GLY A 143 5.40 -6.08 -7.44
C GLY A 143 4.37 -5.20 -6.76
N MET A 144 4.43 -3.93 -7.10
CA MET A 144 3.59 -2.86 -6.56
C MET A 144 2.45 -2.51 -7.51
N VAL A 145 1.32 -2.16 -6.91
CA VAL A 145 0.16 -1.59 -7.58
C VAL A 145 -0.23 -0.32 -6.84
N TYR A 146 -0.45 0.75 -7.58
CA TYR A 146 -0.76 2.07 -7.03
C TYR A 146 -2.18 2.47 -7.42
N PHE A 147 -3.03 2.67 -6.43
CA PHE A 147 -4.38 3.22 -6.61
C PHE A 147 -4.38 4.73 -6.34
N PRO A 148 -5.35 5.49 -6.87
CA PRO A 148 -5.43 6.92 -6.59
C PRO A 148 -5.73 7.15 -5.10
N ARG A 149 -5.03 8.11 -4.48
CA ARG A 149 -5.34 8.55 -3.11
C ARG A 149 -6.38 9.67 -3.07
N PHE A 150 -6.44 10.50 -4.11
CA PHE A 150 -7.34 11.63 -4.19
C PHE A 150 -8.35 11.45 -5.32
N ASP A 151 -9.58 11.90 -5.11
CA ASP A 151 -10.60 11.95 -6.17
C ASP A 151 -10.17 12.99 -7.23
N GLU A 152 -10.00 12.57 -8.49
CA GLU A 152 -9.51 13.43 -9.57
C GLU A 152 -10.34 14.70 -9.79
N LYS A 153 -11.65 14.65 -9.49
CA LYS A 153 -12.56 15.78 -9.74
C LYS A 153 -12.60 16.75 -8.59
N THR A 154 -12.50 16.25 -7.36
CA THR A 154 -12.74 17.05 -6.15
C THR A 154 -11.47 17.29 -5.33
N GLY A 155 -10.38 16.58 -5.61
CA GLY A 155 -9.13 16.64 -4.85
C GLY A 155 -9.24 16.14 -3.41
N LYS A 156 -10.36 15.51 -3.03
CA LYS A 156 -10.59 15.00 -1.67
C LYS A 156 -9.83 13.69 -1.47
N ASP A 157 -9.21 13.53 -0.29
CA ASP A 157 -8.60 12.26 0.12
C ASP A 157 -9.68 11.18 0.17
N LEU A 158 -9.46 10.09 -0.56
CA LEU A 158 -10.39 8.98 -0.69
C LEU A 158 -10.48 8.15 0.58
N LEU A 159 -9.43 8.14 1.41
CA LEU A 159 -9.38 7.37 2.67
C LEU A 159 -9.91 8.16 3.87
N ALA A 160 -10.16 9.47 3.72
CA ALA A 160 -10.65 10.29 4.81
C ALA A 160 -12.04 9.81 5.31
N GLY A 161 -12.10 9.37 6.58
CA GLY A 161 -13.33 8.88 7.20
C GLY A 161 -13.79 7.51 6.69
N VAL A 162 -12.94 6.77 5.98
CA VAL A 162 -13.24 5.42 5.50
C VAL A 162 -12.93 4.41 6.60
N GLY A 163 -13.90 3.54 6.89
CA GLY A 163 -13.68 2.44 7.83
C GLY A 163 -13.02 1.23 7.19
N THR A 164 -13.41 0.87 5.96
CA THR A 164 -12.90 -0.34 5.28
C THR A 164 -12.65 -0.09 3.81
N ILE A 165 -11.65 -0.78 3.29
CA ILE A 165 -11.36 -0.87 1.85
C ILE A 165 -11.44 -2.32 1.41
N LYS A 166 -11.84 -2.53 0.15
CA LYS A 166 -11.89 -3.85 -0.46
C LYS A 166 -11.14 -3.82 -1.79
N LEU A 167 -10.15 -4.69 -1.93
CA LEU A 167 -9.48 -4.96 -3.19
C LEU A 167 -10.09 -6.21 -3.82
N GLU A 168 -10.57 -6.05 -5.05
CA GLU A 168 -11.12 -7.13 -5.86
C GLU A 168 -10.10 -7.47 -6.96
N LEU A 169 -9.75 -8.76 -7.04
CA LEU A 169 -8.96 -9.35 -8.11
C LEU A 169 -9.85 -10.29 -8.93
N SER A 170 -9.77 -10.21 -10.26
CA SER A 170 -10.49 -11.12 -11.14
C SER A 170 -10.03 -12.56 -10.93
N GLY A 171 -10.97 -13.50 -10.81
CA GLY A 171 -10.65 -14.93 -10.77
C GLY A 171 -10.18 -15.48 -12.11
N SER A 172 -10.42 -14.76 -13.22
CA SER A 172 -10.03 -15.21 -14.57
C SER A 172 -8.53 -15.25 -14.82
N ILE A 173 -7.71 -14.71 -13.90
CA ILE A 173 -6.25 -14.74 -14.03
C ILE A 173 -5.67 -16.16 -14.02
N SER A 174 -6.39 -17.13 -13.42
CA SER A 174 -5.98 -18.52 -13.35
C SER A 174 -7.19 -19.45 -13.23
N LEU A 175 -7.15 -20.57 -13.96
CA LEU A 175 -8.19 -21.61 -13.88
C LEU A 175 -8.21 -22.32 -12.51
N THR A 176 -7.15 -22.19 -11.72
CA THR A 176 -7.09 -22.70 -10.33
C THR A 176 -8.05 -21.94 -9.41
N ILE A 177 -8.41 -20.69 -9.75
CA ILE A 177 -9.34 -19.87 -8.98
C ILE A 177 -10.78 -20.20 -9.44
N LYS A 178 -11.55 -20.86 -8.57
CA LYS A 178 -12.96 -21.20 -8.84
C LYS A 178 -13.91 -20.00 -8.71
N PRO A 179 -13.75 -19.11 -7.71
CA PRO A 179 -14.55 -17.90 -7.63
C PRO A 179 -14.31 -16.97 -8.83
N THR A 180 -15.34 -16.26 -9.27
CA THR A 180 -15.17 -15.23 -10.32
C THR A 180 -14.34 -14.04 -9.86
N LYS A 181 -14.21 -13.84 -8.55
CA LYS A 181 -13.45 -12.76 -7.91
C LYS A 181 -12.81 -13.23 -6.62
N VAL A 182 -11.68 -12.63 -6.29
CA VAL A 182 -10.95 -12.79 -5.04
C VAL A 182 -10.93 -11.44 -4.32
N ASP A 183 -11.55 -11.39 -3.14
CA ASP A 183 -11.68 -10.16 -2.36
C ASP A 183 -10.70 -10.15 -1.18
N PHE A 184 -9.99 -9.04 -1.01
CA PHE A 184 -9.17 -8.75 0.17
C PHE A 184 -9.72 -7.49 0.85
N ILE A 185 -10.02 -7.55 2.15
CA ILE A 185 -10.69 -6.46 2.87
C ILE A 185 -9.84 -6.04 4.06
N TRP A 186 -9.54 -4.77 4.21
CA TRP A 186 -8.84 -4.22 5.37
C TRP A 186 -9.70 -3.19 6.10
N ASP A 187 -9.54 -3.15 7.42
CA ASP A 187 -10.05 -2.07 8.28
C ASP A 187 -8.99 -0.97 8.34
N VAL A 188 -9.34 0.21 7.85
CA VAL A 188 -8.46 1.38 7.76
C VAL A 188 -8.95 2.53 8.65
N ALA A 189 -9.98 2.32 9.47
CA ALA A 189 -10.57 3.37 10.31
C ALA A 189 -9.55 4.05 11.24
N ASN A 190 -8.57 3.27 11.70
CA ASN A 190 -7.53 3.70 12.63
C ASN A 190 -6.17 3.96 11.95
N ASP A 191 -6.10 3.90 10.62
CA ASP A 191 -4.88 4.19 9.89
C ASP A 191 -4.67 5.71 9.85
N ASP A 192 -3.62 6.19 10.53
CA ASP A 192 -3.25 7.61 10.57
C ASP A 192 -1.92 7.81 9.83
N PRO A 193 -1.95 8.27 8.57
CA PRO A 193 -0.76 8.51 7.74
C PRO A 193 0.22 9.52 8.35
N SER A 194 -0.25 10.41 9.24
CA SER A 194 0.60 11.44 9.82
C SER A 194 1.65 10.88 10.77
N ARG A 195 1.40 9.71 11.39
CA ARG A 195 2.32 9.05 12.33
C ARG A 195 3.65 8.68 11.70
N ILE A 196 3.61 8.26 10.43
CA ILE A 196 4.79 7.89 9.65
C ILE A 196 5.79 9.05 9.56
N TYR A 197 5.27 10.29 9.52
CA TYR A 197 6.05 11.51 9.37
C TYR A 197 6.50 12.13 10.70
N THR A 198 6.29 11.45 11.83
CA THR A 198 6.84 11.89 13.11
C THR A 198 8.36 11.67 13.15
N GLY A 199 9.11 12.62 13.72
CA GLY A 199 10.59 12.60 13.80
C GLY A 199 11.29 13.41 12.69
N GLN A 200 12.64 13.50 12.74
CA GLN A 200 13.41 14.33 11.79
C GLN A 200 13.31 13.83 10.34
N ALA A 201 13.38 12.52 10.11
CA ALA A 201 13.24 11.92 8.77
C ALA A 201 11.83 12.13 8.21
N GLY A 202 10.81 12.00 9.07
CA GLY A 202 9.42 12.27 8.73
C GLY A 202 9.17 13.74 8.37
N GLY A 203 9.75 14.69 9.09
CA GLY A 203 9.66 16.11 8.78
C GLY A 203 10.32 16.49 7.44
N ARG A 204 11.45 15.85 7.08
CA ARG A 204 12.07 16.02 5.75
C ARG A 204 11.15 15.50 4.64
N LEU A 205 10.55 14.33 4.83
CA LEU A 205 9.60 13.74 3.88
C LEU A 205 8.32 14.56 3.74
N GLU A 206 7.78 15.09 4.84
CA GLU A 206 6.63 15.98 4.80
C GLU A 206 6.97 17.28 4.06
N MET A 207 8.17 17.82 4.26
CA MET A 207 8.65 18.97 3.50
C MET A 207 8.74 18.66 2.00
N ASP A 208 9.38 17.55 1.62
CA ASP A 208 9.47 17.10 0.22
C ASP A 208 8.08 16.91 -0.40
N ARG A 209 7.15 16.30 0.34
CA ARG A 209 5.74 16.15 -0.06
C ARG A 209 5.06 17.49 -0.30
N LEU A 210 5.19 18.41 0.65
CA LEU A 210 4.57 19.73 0.57
C LEU A 210 5.14 20.54 -0.59
N ILE A 211 6.44 20.46 -0.85
CA ILE A 211 7.09 21.08 -2.01
C ILE A 211 6.52 20.51 -3.32
N LYS A 212 6.44 19.19 -3.46
CA LYS A 212 5.87 18.55 -4.66
C LYS A 212 4.40 18.93 -4.87
N ARG A 213 3.59 18.93 -3.81
CA ARG A 213 2.17 19.34 -3.88
C ARG A 213 2.02 20.81 -4.27
N LEU A 214 2.86 21.69 -3.71
CA LEU A 214 2.87 23.11 -4.04
C LEU A 214 3.26 23.35 -5.51
N ALA A 215 4.24 22.61 -6.03
CA ALA A 215 4.62 22.66 -7.44
C ALA A 215 3.46 22.24 -8.36
N ASN A 216 2.77 21.13 -8.05
CA ASN A 216 1.61 20.68 -8.82
C ASN A 216 0.45 21.67 -8.76
N LEU A 217 0.12 22.20 -7.58
CA LEU A 217 -0.94 23.20 -7.42
C LEU A 217 -0.62 24.50 -8.18
N ASN A 218 0.64 24.92 -8.20
CA ASN A 218 1.06 26.08 -8.99
C ASN A 218 0.89 25.85 -10.49
N LYS A 219 1.19 24.64 -10.98
CA LYS A 219 0.98 24.28 -12.38
C LYS A 219 -0.51 24.27 -12.74
N GLU A 220 -1.34 23.62 -11.92
CA GLU A 220 -2.80 23.61 -12.08
C GLU A 220 -3.38 25.04 -12.06
N LYS A 221 -2.89 25.90 -11.16
CA LYS A 221 -3.27 27.31 -11.09
C LYS A 221 -2.94 28.05 -12.38
N GLN A 222 -1.73 27.90 -12.91
CA GLN A 222 -1.32 28.55 -14.16
C GLN A 222 -2.18 28.11 -15.36
N GLU A 223 -2.50 26.82 -15.43
CA GLU A 223 -3.39 26.29 -16.48
C GLU A 223 -4.81 26.86 -16.37
N CYS A 224 -5.34 27.01 -15.14
CA CYS A 224 -6.64 27.64 -14.91
C CYS A 224 -6.64 29.13 -15.24
N GLU A 225 -5.60 29.88 -14.84
CA GLU A 225 -5.44 31.29 -15.19
C GLU A 225 -5.38 31.51 -16.70
N LYS A 226 -4.71 30.60 -17.43
CA LYS A 226 -4.68 30.65 -18.89
C LYS A 226 -6.09 30.47 -19.49
N ARG A 227 -6.85 29.48 -19.02
CA ARG A 227 -8.23 29.23 -19.47
C ARG A 227 -9.15 30.41 -19.15
N LEU A 228 -8.99 31.03 -17.99
CA LEU A 228 -9.72 32.25 -17.63
C LEU A 228 -9.41 33.39 -18.60
N GLY A 229 -8.13 33.61 -18.91
CA GLY A 229 -7.73 34.64 -19.88
C GLY A 229 -8.28 34.40 -21.29
N GLU A 230 -8.35 33.14 -21.73
CA GLU A 230 -8.99 32.76 -23.00
C GLU A 230 -10.48 33.11 -23.01
N LEU A 231 -11.21 32.78 -21.95
CA LEU A 231 -12.64 33.10 -21.80
C LEU A 231 -12.90 34.61 -21.70
N ASP A 232 -12.10 35.34 -20.92
CA ASP A 232 -12.23 36.80 -20.79
C ASP A 232 -12.00 37.50 -22.14
N SER A 233 -11.07 36.99 -22.95
CA SER A 233 -10.81 37.51 -24.30
C SER A 233 -12.00 37.26 -25.24
N GLU A 234 -12.64 36.10 -25.15
CA GLU A 234 -13.84 35.76 -25.93
C GLU A 234 -15.04 36.62 -25.52
N ILE A 235 -15.26 36.80 -24.20
CA ILE A 235 -16.30 37.69 -23.67
C ILE A 235 -16.11 39.10 -24.19
N ALA A 236 -14.90 39.65 -24.11
CA ALA A 236 -14.61 41.00 -24.60
C ALA A 236 -14.88 41.14 -26.12
N ALA A 237 -14.51 40.13 -26.92
CA ALA A 237 -14.78 40.12 -28.36
C ALA A 237 -16.29 40.11 -28.66
N ILE A 238 -17.07 39.31 -27.92
CA ILE A 238 -18.53 39.26 -28.05
C ILE A 238 -19.16 40.59 -27.62
N GLU A 239 -18.72 41.19 -26.52
CA GLU A 239 -19.22 42.48 -26.06
C GLU A 239 -18.96 43.61 -27.07
N ILE A 240 -17.77 43.64 -27.69
CA ILE A 240 -17.46 44.57 -28.79
C ILE A 240 -18.43 44.34 -29.94
N ARG A 241 -18.63 43.07 -30.34
CA ARG A 241 -19.55 42.73 -31.44
C ARG A 241 -21.00 43.12 -31.13
N MET A 242 -21.45 42.95 -29.89
CA MET A 242 -22.77 43.39 -29.44
C MET A 242 -22.93 44.91 -29.53
N LYS A 243 -21.91 45.67 -29.10
CA LYS A 243 -21.92 47.14 -29.20
C LYS A 243 -21.97 47.63 -30.64
N GLU A 244 -21.21 47.01 -31.54
CA GLU A 244 -21.24 47.33 -32.97
C GLU A 244 -22.65 47.12 -33.57
N LEU A 245 -23.31 46.02 -33.23
CA LEU A 245 -24.66 45.71 -33.72
C LEU A 245 -25.74 46.62 -33.13
N GLN A 246 -25.55 47.15 -31.91
CA GLN A 246 -26.48 48.09 -31.28
C GLN A 246 -26.40 49.52 -31.83
N GLN A 247 -25.33 49.86 -32.56
CA GLN A 247 -25.12 51.19 -33.17
C GLN A 247 -25.56 51.27 -34.64
N GLN A 248 -26.02 50.15 -35.21
CA GLN A 248 -26.66 50.07 -36.54
C GLN A 248 -28.17 50.23 -36.42
#